data_AF-A0A0F9FP52-F1
#
_entry.id   AF-A0A0F9FP52-F1
#
_cell.length_a   1.000
_cell.length_b   1.000
_cell.length_c   1.000
_cell.angle_alpha   90.00
_cell.angle_beta   90.00
_cell.angle_gamma   90.00
#
_symmetry.space_group_name_H-M   'P 1'
#
loop_
_entity.id
_entity.type
_entity.pdbx_description
1 polymer ?
#
loop_
_entity_poly.entity_id
_entity_poly.type
_entity_poly.pdbx_seq_one_letter_code
_entity_poly.pdbx_strand_id
1 'polypeptide(L)'
;MMWLLFYHIMSFMMISRRQFIISAGTLAFMGLSRSTFGKVPLLEVSEHLSAYGPLVTDPNRLLDLPAGFSYQVISKLGDKMDDGFTVPDKADGMGCIALDDERVALVRNHELKPTDLVKADVSLQTHKSSFAYDTTAQGVALPGGTSHIIYNLKTAKKEQEYLSLIGTIRNCSGGITPWGSWLTCEESVLTKADGFNQDHGYIFEIPANAKGLVKPEPLKAMGRFNHEAAAVDPTTGIVYLTEDKGDSLFYRFIPNEYGKLSKGGKLQAMVIKAQPQFDTRNWVTGAMPLQHNMAVEWVDLAQPESPKDDLRIRGHKQGAALFARGEGIHWGEKELYFCCTNGGQKQLGQVMKYQPSAFEGTDKEHLAPGQVQLFVESTDKSLFNFGDNLTVAPNGHLIVCEDQYTDVVDNHLRGVTPSGEVYNFARLTAQTELAGACFSADGNTLFVNVYSPTKTLAITGPWQSFKG
;
A
#
# COMPACT_ATOMS: atom_id res chain seq x y z
N MET A 1 13.41 77.59 -25.25
CA MET A 1 13.02 78.20 -23.96
C MET A 1 11.84 77.40 -23.43
N MET A 2 12.10 76.55 -22.43
CA MET A 2 11.64 76.76 -21.04
C MET A 2 10.15 76.55 -20.85
N TRP A 3 9.63 75.79 -19.87
CA TRP A 3 10.11 74.87 -18.82
C TRP A 3 8.79 74.42 -18.13
N LEU A 4 8.78 73.33 -17.32
CA LEU A 4 7.86 73.05 -16.18
C LEU A 4 6.38 72.65 -16.48
N LEU A 5 5.65 71.87 -15.67
CA LEU A 5 5.87 70.84 -14.63
C LEU A 5 4.44 70.36 -14.23
N PHE A 6 4.26 69.03 -14.03
CA PHE A 6 3.32 68.31 -13.13
C PHE A 6 1.79 68.63 -13.07
N TYR A 7 0.93 67.62 -13.28
CA TYR A 7 0.26 66.80 -12.21
C TYR A 7 -0.74 65.79 -12.83
N HIS A 8 -0.89 64.62 -12.18
CA HIS A 8 -1.76 63.49 -12.53
C HIS A 8 -3.26 63.82 -12.55
N ILE A 9 -4.00 63.34 -13.57
CA ILE A 9 -5.45 63.11 -13.51
C ILE A 9 -5.78 61.78 -14.21
N MET A 10 -6.47 60.90 -13.46
CA MET A 10 -7.18 59.71 -13.94
C MET A 10 -8.21 60.07 -15.01
N SER A 11 -8.23 59.35 -16.13
CA SER A 11 -9.40 59.30 -17.01
C SER A 11 -9.97 57.89 -17.03
N PHE A 12 -11.15 57.76 -16.43
CA PHE A 12 -12.06 56.63 -16.58
C PHE A 12 -12.40 56.41 -18.05
N MET A 13 -12.34 55.15 -18.50
CA MET A 13 -13.00 54.72 -19.73
C MET A 13 -14.46 54.39 -19.39
N MET A 14 -15.40 55.14 -19.97
CA MET A 14 -16.83 54.90 -19.84
C MET A 14 -17.21 53.60 -20.57
N ILE A 15 -17.67 52.59 -19.84
CA ILE A 15 -18.39 51.44 -20.41
C ILE A 15 -19.86 51.85 -20.58
N SER A 16 -20.36 51.69 -21.81
CA SER A 16 -21.70 52.10 -22.22
C SER A 16 -22.80 51.11 -21.75
N ARG A 17 -24.02 51.64 -21.59
CA ARG A 17 -25.27 51.03 -21.07
C ARG A 17 -25.78 49.74 -21.76
N ARG A 18 -25.00 49.08 -22.63
CA ARG A 18 -25.41 47.85 -23.35
C ARG A 18 -24.76 46.55 -22.88
N GLN A 19 -23.90 46.57 -21.86
CA GLN A 19 -23.32 45.35 -21.25
C GLN A 19 -23.92 44.96 -19.88
N PHE A 20 -25.05 45.54 -19.47
CA PHE A 20 -25.65 45.30 -18.14
C PHE A 20 -26.99 44.52 -18.13
N ILE A 21 -27.41 43.92 -19.25
CA ILE A 21 -28.70 43.17 -19.33
C ILE A 21 -28.51 41.73 -19.85
N ILE A 22 -27.38 41.09 -19.54
CA ILE A 22 -27.27 39.61 -19.53
C ILE A 22 -26.49 39.18 -18.28
N SER A 23 -26.96 39.65 -17.12
CA SER A 23 -26.40 39.27 -15.81
C SER A 23 -27.42 39.41 -14.65
N ALA A 24 -28.72 39.38 -14.95
CA ALA A 24 -29.78 39.49 -13.94
C ALA A 24 -30.97 38.54 -14.15
N GLY A 25 -30.80 37.48 -14.97
CA GLY A 25 -31.90 36.60 -15.41
C GLY A 25 -31.96 35.19 -14.82
N THR A 26 -31.00 34.78 -13.98
CA THR A 26 -30.95 33.41 -13.40
C THR A 26 -30.56 33.38 -11.92
N LEU A 27 -30.77 34.49 -11.20
CA LEU A 27 -30.54 34.59 -9.75
C LEU A 27 -31.80 34.99 -8.95
N ALA A 28 -32.99 34.89 -9.55
CA ALA A 28 -34.24 35.36 -8.94
C ALA A 28 -35.33 34.27 -8.79
N PHE A 29 -34.95 32.98 -8.66
CA PHE A 29 -35.90 31.90 -8.36
C PHE A 29 -35.41 30.89 -7.29
N MET A 30 -34.50 31.30 -6.40
CA MET A 30 -34.05 30.46 -5.27
C MET A 30 -33.98 31.23 -3.94
N GLY A 31 -34.83 32.24 -3.79
CA GLY A 31 -34.80 33.12 -2.63
C GLY A 31 -36.18 33.43 -2.06
N LEU A 32 -37.03 32.41 -1.86
CA LEU A 32 -38.30 32.55 -1.11
C LEU A 32 -38.84 31.18 -0.65
N SER A 33 -38.14 30.54 0.28
CA SER A 33 -38.78 29.63 1.27
C SER A 33 -37.87 29.42 2.50
N ARG A 34 -37.44 30.49 3.15
CA ARG A 34 -36.84 30.40 4.49
C ARG A 34 -37.35 31.49 5.44
N SER A 35 -38.52 31.20 5.98
CA SER A 35 -38.98 31.62 7.31
C SER A 35 -39.93 30.49 7.72
N THR A 36 -39.68 29.66 8.74
CA THR A 36 -39.45 30.01 10.13
C THR A 36 -39.09 28.72 10.91
N PHE A 37 -38.25 28.84 11.94
CA PHE A 37 -37.87 27.84 12.95
C PHE A 37 -36.99 26.65 12.51
N GLY A 38 -35.79 26.59 13.10
CA GLY A 38 -34.99 25.36 13.18
C GLY A 38 -33.54 25.53 12.72
N LYS A 39 -32.61 25.35 13.66
CA LYS A 39 -31.15 25.33 13.44
C LYS A 39 -30.76 24.22 12.46
N VAL A 40 -30.09 24.57 11.35
CA VAL A 40 -29.13 23.70 10.63
C VAL A 40 -28.09 24.60 9.95
N PRO A 41 -26.79 24.52 10.28
CA PRO A 41 -25.77 24.98 9.37
C PRO A 41 -25.63 23.93 8.26
N LEU A 42 -26.10 24.27 7.06
CA LEU A 42 -25.80 23.54 5.83
C LEU A 42 -24.45 24.06 5.33
N LEU A 43 -23.39 23.34 5.68
CA LEU A 43 -22.11 23.33 4.97
C LEU A 43 -21.82 21.86 4.61
N GLU A 44 -22.64 21.32 3.71
CA GLU A 44 -22.35 20.10 2.97
C GLU A 44 -22.44 20.45 1.49
N VAL A 45 -21.40 21.12 1.02
CA VAL A 45 -20.93 20.96 -0.35
C VAL A 45 -19.46 20.61 -0.18
N SER A 46 -19.17 19.31 -0.20
CA SER A 46 -17.81 18.84 -0.45
C SER A 46 -17.41 19.42 -1.81
N GLU A 47 -16.60 20.47 -1.80
CA GLU A 47 -15.82 20.83 -2.98
C GLU A 47 -14.95 19.60 -3.26
N HIS A 48 -15.34 18.79 -4.25
CA HIS A 48 -14.47 17.72 -4.73
C HIS A 48 -13.12 18.37 -5.09
N LEU A 49 -12.08 18.02 -4.33
CA LEU A 49 -10.70 18.39 -4.66
C LEU A 49 -10.50 18.17 -6.15
N SER A 50 -10.04 19.21 -6.85
CA SER A 50 -9.82 19.17 -8.29
C SER A 50 -8.55 18.37 -8.65
N ALA A 51 -8.22 17.33 -7.86
CA ALA A 51 -6.99 16.54 -7.80
C ALA A 51 -6.24 16.42 -9.13
N TYR A 52 -6.50 15.35 -9.89
CA TYR A 52 -6.05 15.19 -11.29
C TYR A 52 -7.19 15.42 -12.29
N GLY A 53 -8.34 15.91 -11.82
CA GLY A 53 -9.58 16.00 -12.59
C GLY A 53 -10.44 14.73 -12.54
N PRO A 54 -11.59 14.71 -13.22
CA PRO A 54 -12.50 13.57 -13.24
C PRO A 54 -11.92 12.37 -13.99
N LEU A 55 -12.35 11.17 -13.60
CA LEU A 55 -12.00 9.93 -14.30
C LEU A 55 -12.65 9.89 -15.69
N VAL A 56 -11.87 9.46 -16.67
CA VAL A 56 -12.30 9.22 -18.05
C VAL A 56 -12.47 7.71 -18.22
N THR A 57 -13.65 7.30 -18.70
CA THR A 57 -13.94 5.89 -18.95
C THR A 57 -12.98 5.29 -19.96
N ASP A 58 -12.34 4.18 -19.59
CA ASP A 58 -11.43 3.45 -20.44
C ASP A 58 -12.19 2.67 -21.53
N PRO A 59 -11.90 2.89 -22.82
CA PRO A 59 -12.49 2.12 -23.92
C PRO A 59 -12.26 0.61 -23.82
N ASN A 60 -11.16 0.18 -23.19
CA ASN A 60 -10.84 -1.23 -22.97
C ASN A 60 -11.54 -1.82 -21.74
N ARG A 61 -12.22 -0.98 -20.94
CA ARG A 61 -12.91 -1.33 -19.70
C ARG A 61 -12.02 -2.12 -18.74
N LEU A 62 -10.79 -1.65 -18.54
CA LEU A 62 -9.90 -2.13 -17.50
C LEU A 62 -9.74 -1.10 -16.39
N LEU A 63 -9.24 0.09 -16.69
CA LEU A 63 -8.87 1.08 -15.67
C LEU A 63 -9.19 2.50 -16.12
N ASP A 64 -10.21 3.09 -15.52
CA ASP A 64 -10.55 4.50 -15.74
C ASP A 64 -9.50 5.38 -15.06
N LEU A 65 -8.97 6.35 -15.80
CA LEU A 65 -7.89 7.24 -15.36
C LEU A 65 -8.24 8.72 -15.63
N PRO A 66 -7.62 9.68 -14.92
CA PRO A 66 -7.83 11.10 -15.20
C PRO A 66 -7.26 11.49 -16.56
N ALA A 67 -7.77 12.58 -17.14
CA ALA A 67 -7.28 13.07 -18.42
C ALA A 67 -5.76 13.35 -18.39
N GLY A 68 -5.04 12.84 -19.39
CA GLY A 68 -3.58 12.97 -19.50
C GLY A 68 -2.79 11.79 -18.91
N PHE A 69 -3.44 10.89 -18.17
CA PHE A 69 -2.86 9.61 -17.77
C PHE A 69 -3.20 8.51 -18.77
N SER A 70 -2.33 7.50 -18.84
CA SER A 70 -2.52 6.29 -19.64
C SER A 70 -1.81 5.10 -18.98
N TYR A 71 -2.18 3.89 -19.38
CA TYR A 71 -1.54 2.67 -18.90
C TYR A 71 -1.12 1.74 -20.05
N GLN A 72 -0.12 0.91 -19.78
CA GLN A 72 0.28 -0.23 -20.61
C GLN A 72 0.13 -1.52 -19.80
N VAL A 73 -0.48 -2.57 -20.36
CA VAL A 73 -0.38 -3.92 -19.80
C VAL A 73 0.98 -4.49 -20.18
N ILE A 74 1.86 -4.69 -19.19
CA ILE A 74 3.24 -5.16 -19.43
C ILE A 74 3.42 -6.67 -19.19
N SER A 75 2.53 -7.26 -18.41
CA SER A 75 2.48 -8.71 -18.12
C SER A 75 1.04 -9.13 -17.84
N LYS A 76 0.66 -10.37 -18.19
CA LYS A 76 -0.67 -10.94 -17.88
C LYS A 76 -0.61 -12.46 -17.71
N LEU A 77 -1.57 -13.02 -16.97
CA LEU A 77 -1.75 -14.45 -16.75
C LEU A 77 -1.57 -15.26 -18.06
N GLY A 78 -0.74 -16.29 -18.00
CA GLY A 78 -0.54 -17.22 -19.11
C GLY A 78 0.46 -16.77 -20.18
N ASP A 79 0.92 -15.52 -20.16
CA ASP A 79 2.02 -15.09 -21.04
C ASP A 79 3.25 -15.96 -20.78
N LYS A 80 3.95 -16.34 -21.86
CA LYS A 80 5.21 -17.08 -21.76
C LYS A 80 6.31 -16.16 -21.22
N MET A 81 7.02 -16.66 -20.22
CA MET A 81 8.16 -16.02 -19.58
C MET A 81 9.47 -16.56 -20.17
N ASP A 82 10.57 -15.85 -19.94
CA ASP A 82 11.89 -16.16 -20.51
C ASP A 82 12.51 -17.44 -19.93
N ASP A 83 12.05 -17.87 -18.75
CA ASP A 83 12.42 -19.14 -18.12
C ASP A 83 11.63 -20.37 -18.64
N GLY A 84 10.71 -20.15 -19.59
CA GLY A 84 9.91 -21.19 -20.22
C GLY A 84 8.58 -21.50 -19.50
N PHE A 85 8.34 -20.90 -18.32
CA PHE A 85 7.06 -20.98 -17.62
C PHE A 85 6.06 -19.94 -18.14
N THR A 86 4.87 -19.89 -17.53
CA THR A 86 3.87 -18.85 -17.77
C THR A 86 3.68 -17.99 -16.54
N VAL A 87 3.30 -16.74 -16.74
CA VAL A 87 2.89 -15.82 -15.67
C VAL A 87 1.81 -16.48 -14.79
N PRO A 88 2.04 -16.66 -13.47
CA PRO A 88 1.04 -17.18 -12.55
C PRO A 88 -0.09 -16.16 -12.27
N ASP A 89 -1.22 -16.66 -11.75
CA ASP A 89 -2.36 -15.82 -11.38
C ASP A 89 -2.13 -15.11 -10.03
N LYS A 90 -3.11 -14.32 -9.58
CA LYS A 90 -3.13 -13.66 -8.26
C LYS A 90 -1.91 -12.79 -7.99
N ALA A 91 -1.64 -11.88 -8.93
CA ALA A 91 -0.57 -10.91 -8.82
C ALA A 91 -0.89 -9.86 -7.75
N ASP A 92 -0.13 -9.87 -6.67
CA ASP A 92 -0.41 -9.11 -5.46
C ASP A 92 0.65 -8.02 -5.23
N GLY A 93 1.22 -7.90 -4.03
CA GLY A 93 2.24 -6.91 -3.71
C GLY A 93 3.45 -6.97 -4.63
N MET A 94 4.02 -5.81 -4.91
CA MET A 94 5.11 -5.67 -5.85
C MET A 94 6.01 -4.49 -5.47
N GLY A 95 7.32 -4.74 -5.50
CA GLY A 95 8.33 -3.69 -5.32
C GLY A 95 8.97 -3.30 -6.65
N CYS A 96 9.22 -2.00 -6.86
CA CYS A 96 10.00 -1.49 -7.99
C CYS A 96 11.39 -1.06 -7.50
N ILE A 97 12.43 -1.76 -7.96
CA ILE A 97 13.81 -1.58 -7.49
C ILE A 97 14.71 -1.25 -8.68
N ALA A 98 15.48 -0.16 -8.58
CA ALA A 98 16.42 0.24 -9.63
C ALA A 98 17.54 -0.80 -9.82
N LEU A 99 17.85 -1.11 -11.08
CA LEU A 99 19.01 -1.94 -11.46
C LEU A 99 20.14 -1.09 -12.02
N ASP A 100 19.78 -0.08 -12.82
CA ASP A 100 20.68 0.92 -13.41
C ASP A 100 19.87 2.15 -13.85
N ASP A 101 20.50 3.05 -14.61
CA ASP A 101 19.94 4.33 -15.06
C ASP A 101 18.70 4.19 -15.98
N GLU A 102 18.48 3.02 -16.58
CA GLU A 102 17.39 2.80 -17.52
C GLU A 102 16.40 1.73 -17.06
N ARG A 103 16.83 0.81 -16.20
CA ARG A 103 16.09 -0.42 -15.89
C ARG A 103 15.75 -0.56 -14.43
N VAL A 104 14.57 -1.10 -14.20
CA VAL A 104 14.07 -1.53 -12.89
C VAL A 104 13.75 -3.02 -12.92
N ALA A 105 13.86 -3.66 -11.76
CA ALA A 105 13.23 -4.94 -11.48
C ALA A 105 11.94 -4.69 -10.72
N LEU A 106 10.82 -5.22 -11.24
CA LEU A 106 9.61 -5.40 -10.48
C LEU A 106 9.62 -6.80 -9.90
N VAL A 107 9.61 -6.93 -8.57
CA VAL A 107 9.48 -8.23 -7.90
C VAL A 107 8.04 -8.36 -7.44
N ARG A 108 7.28 -9.21 -8.14
CA ARG A 108 5.83 -9.37 -7.99
C ARG A 108 5.50 -10.64 -7.24
N ASN A 109 4.70 -10.53 -6.19
CA ASN A 109 4.16 -11.66 -5.45
C ASN A 109 3.03 -12.37 -6.21
N HIS A 110 2.86 -13.66 -5.89
CA HIS A 110 1.71 -14.43 -6.29
C HIS A 110 1.01 -15.02 -5.07
N GLU A 111 -0.19 -14.54 -4.77
CA GLU A 111 -0.95 -14.89 -3.57
C GLU A 111 -1.69 -16.25 -3.71
N LEU A 112 -1.00 -17.21 -4.31
CA LEU A 112 -1.54 -18.53 -4.64
C LEU A 112 -1.53 -19.42 -3.39
N LYS A 113 -2.66 -20.09 -3.15
CA LYS A 113 -2.77 -21.16 -2.14
C LYS A 113 -2.55 -22.53 -2.80
N PRO A 114 -2.23 -23.58 -2.04
CA PRO A 114 -1.96 -24.91 -2.61
C PRO A 114 -3.07 -25.44 -3.53
N THR A 115 -4.33 -25.10 -3.25
CA THR A 115 -5.48 -25.50 -4.07
C THR A 115 -5.58 -24.78 -5.42
N ASP A 116 -4.81 -23.72 -5.65
CA ASP A 116 -4.75 -23.03 -6.94
C ASP A 116 -3.81 -23.74 -7.93
N LEU A 117 -2.93 -24.64 -7.46
CA LEU A 117 -1.98 -25.35 -8.32
C LEU A 117 -2.70 -26.09 -9.46
N VAL A 118 -3.85 -26.70 -9.20
CA VAL A 118 -4.63 -27.45 -10.21
C VAL A 118 -5.18 -26.57 -11.35
N LYS A 119 -5.24 -25.24 -11.14
CA LYS A 119 -5.69 -24.26 -12.14
C LYS A 119 -4.54 -23.63 -12.91
N ALA A 120 -3.29 -23.81 -12.45
CA ALA A 120 -2.11 -23.24 -13.07
C ALA A 120 -1.81 -23.90 -14.43
N ASP A 121 -0.92 -23.31 -15.22
CA ASP A 121 -0.41 -23.95 -16.45
C ASP A 121 0.28 -25.29 -16.13
N VAL A 122 0.25 -26.22 -17.10
CA VAL A 122 0.82 -27.57 -16.94
C VAL A 122 2.30 -27.54 -16.58
N SER A 123 3.05 -26.54 -17.07
CA SER A 123 4.46 -26.37 -16.73
C SER A 123 4.66 -26.09 -15.23
N LEU A 124 3.77 -25.32 -14.62
CA LEU A 124 3.78 -25.02 -13.18
C LEU A 124 3.29 -26.20 -12.35
N GLN A 125 2.26 -26.93 -12.82
CA GLN A 125 1.72 -28.13 -12.15
C GLN A 125 2.74 -29.28 -12.02
N THR A 126 3.81 -29.23 -12.80
CA THR A 126 4.85 -30.26 -12.81
C THR A 126 6.21 -29.70 -12.40
N HIS A 127 6.28 -28.44 -11.98
CA HIS A 127 7.53 -27.78 -11.64
C HIS A 127 8.14 -28.37 -10.37
N LYS A 128 9.25 -29.11 -10.55
CA LYS A 128 10.09 -29.61 -9.45
C LYS A 128 11.40 -28.84 -9.43
N SER A 129 11.84 -28.46 -8.25
CA SER A 129 13.11 -27.74 -8.06
C SER A 129 13.60 -27.94 -6.63
N SER A 130 14.92 -28.03 -6.46
CA SER A 130 15.55 -27.99 -5.14
C SER A 130 15.49 -26.60 -4.49
N PHE A 131 15.07 -25.58 -5.23
CA PHE A 131 14.86 -24.21 -4.76
C PHE A 131 13.41 -23.96 -4.31
N ALA A 132 12.55 -24.99 -4.28
CA ALA A 132 11.24 -24.86 -3.67
C ALA A 132 11.33 -24.87 -2.14
N TYR A 133 10.68 -23.90 -1.49
CA TYR A 133 10.62 -23.88 -0.03
C TYR A 133 9.88 -25.12 0.51
N ASP A 134 8.71 -25.39 -0.04
CA ASP A 134 7.92 -26.60 0.19
C ASP A 134 7.37 -27.18 -1.13
N THR A 135 6.99 -28.45 -1.08
CA THR A 135 6.52 -29.24 -2.21
C THR A 135 5.33 -30.12 -1.83
N THR A 136 4.54 -30.51 -2.82
CA THR A 136 3.56 -31.60 -2.68
C THR A 136 4.26 -32.94 -2.41
N ALA A 137 3.49 -33.96 -2.05
CA ALA A 137 4.01 -35.33 -1.90
C ALA A 137 4.70 -35.89 -3.16
N GLN A 138 4.40 -35.34 -4.34
CA GLN A 138 5.03 -35.71 -5.62
C GLN A 138 6.29 -34.90 -5.92
N GLY A 139 6.72 -34.01 -5.01
CA GLY A 139 7.89 -33.15 -5.17
C GLY A 139 7.67 -31.95 -6.09
N VAL A 140 6.42 -31.58 -6.35
CA VAL A 140 6.07 -30.37 -7.14
C VAL A 140 6.05 -29.18 -6.19
N ALA A 141 6.65 -28.05 -6.58
CA ALA A 141 6.64 -26.83 -5.78
C ALA A 141 5.21 -26.35 -5.49
N LEU A 142 4.97 -25.87 -4.27
CA LEU A 142 3.74 -25.13 -3.98
C LEU A 142 3.66 -23.84 -4.84
N PRO A 143 2.44 -23.39 -5.19
CA PRO A 143 2.25 -22.42 -6.27
C PRO A 143 2.52 -20.96 -5.87
N GLY A 144 2.64 -20.64 -4.59
CA GLY A 144 3.02 -19.29 -4.16
C GLY A 144 4.47 -18.98 -4.52
N GLY A 145 4.81 -17.70 -4.47
CA GLY A 145 6.16 -17.24 -4.73
C GLY A 145 6.20 -15.85 -5.34
N THR A 146 7.26 -15.60 -6.11
CA THR A 146 7.48 -14.31 -6.78
C THR A 146 7.97 -14.50 -8.22
N SER A 147 7.68 -13.52 -9.06
CA SER A 147 8.27 -13.34 -10.38
C SER A 147 9.01 -12.00 -10.47
N HIS A 148 10.05 -11.95 -11.30
CA HIS A 148 10.75 -10.74 -11.71
C HIS A 148 10.23 -10.29 -13.06
N ILE A 149 10.04 -8.98 -13.22
CA ILE A 149 9.87 -8.30 -14.51
C ILE A 149 11.00 -7.28 -14.64
N ILE A 150 11.86 -7.45 -15.63
CA ILE A 150 12.87 -6.44 -15.96
C ILE A 150 12.23 -5.46 -16.94
N TYR A 151 12.05 -4.21 -16.51
CA TYR A 151 11.39 -3.18 -17.30
C TYR A 151 12.36 -2.02 -17.58
N ASN A 152 12.44 -1.64 -18.86
CA ASN A 152 13.24 -0.50 -19.30
C ASN A 152 12.36 0.74 -19.37
N LEU A 153 12.61 1.69 -18.48
CA LEU A 153 11.88 2.95 -18.34
C LEU A 153 12.07 3.88 -19.55
N LYS A 154 13.22 3.82 -20.24
CA LYS A 154 13.50 4.65 -21.43
C LYS A 154 12.72 4.19 -22.65
N THR A 155 12.68 2.88 -22.88
CA THR A 155 12.00 2.30 -24.04
C THR A 155 10.54 1.93 -23.78
N ALA A 156 10.11 2.00 -22.51
CA ALA A 156 8.79 1.59 -22.03
C ALA A 156 8.47 0.13 -22.40
N LYS A 157 9.43 -0.78 -22.16
CA LYS A 157 9.30 -2.20 -22.54
C LYS A 157 9.74 -3.13 -21.43
N LYS A 158 8.98 -4.22 -21.28
CA LYS A 158 9.43 -5.43 -20.60
C LYS A 158 10.56 -6.07 -21.42
N GLU A 159 11.72 -6.24 -20.81
CA GLU A 159 12.89 -6.90 -21.40
C GLU A 159 12.94 -8.38 -21.03
N GLN A 160 12.59 -8.74 -19.79
CA GLN A 160 12.61 -10.11 -19.29
C GLN A 160 11.51 -10.34 -18.25
N GLU A 161 11.04 -11.56 -18.13
CA GLU A 161 10.18 -12.03 -17.04
C GLU A 161 10.50 -13.48 -16.67
N TYR A 162 10.57 -13.79 -15.37
CA TYR A 162 10.91 -15.13 -14.86
C TYR A 162 10.52 -15.31 -13.39
N LEU A 163 10.42 -16.55 -12.92
CA LEU A 163 10.21 -16.89 -11.50
C LEU A 163 11.47 -16.63 -10.67
N SER A 164 11.28 -16.11 -9.45
CA SER A 164 12.37 -15.83 -8.49
C SER A 164 12.22 -16.53 -7.15
N LEU A 165 11.00 -16.85 -6.71
CA LEU A 165 10.73 -17.67 -5.53
C LEU A 165 9.58 -18.62 -5.84
N ILE A 166 9.65 -19.85 -5.33
CA ILE A 166 8.58 -20.85 -5.46
C ILE A 166 8.50 -21.71 -4.19
N GLY A 167 7.40 -22.44 -4.03
CA GLY A 167 7.22 -23.37 -2.92
C GLY A 167 6.71 -22.70 -1.64
N THR A 168 6.35 -21.43 -1.70
CA THR A 168 5.70 -20.69 -0.61
C THR A 168 4.18 -20.68 -0.80
N ILE A 169 3.46 -20.10 0.16
CA ILE A 169 1.99 -20.05 0.18
C ILE A 169 1.54 -18.62 0.44
N ARG A 170 0.58 -18.15 -0.38
CA ARG A 170 -0.10 -16.86 -0.20
C ARG A 170 0.88 -15.71 0.05
N ASN A 171 1.79 -15.52 -0.90
CA ASN A 171 2.63 -14.33 -0.89
C ASN A 171 1.72 -13.12 -1.16
N CYS A 172 1.36 -12.38 -0.12
CA CYS A 172 0.45 -11.24 -0.19
C CYS A 172 1.24 -10.00 -0.62
N SER A 173 1.67 -9.18 0.32
CA SER A 173 2.43 -7.96 0.05
C SER A 173 3.88 -8.05 0.55
N GLY A 174 4.48 -6.90 0.82
CA GLY A 174 5.90 -6.84 1.14
C GLY A 174 6.48 -5.45 1.23
N GLY A 175 7.80 -5.37 1.14
CA GLY A 175 8.55 -4.12 1.20
C GLY A 175 9.88 -4.18 0.51
N ILE A 176 10.29 -3.07 -0.12
CA ILE A 176 11.66 -2.93 -0.62
C ILE A 176 12.64 -2.70 0.53
N THR A 177 13.85 -3.20 0.37
CA THR A 177 14.96 -2.91 1.28
C THR A 177 15.88 -1.82 0.69
N PRO A 178 16.55 -1.03 1.54
CA PRO A 178 17.53 -0.03 1.12
C PRO A 178 18.75 -0.62 0.39
N TRP A 179 18.99 -1.93 0.55
CA TRP A 179 20.11 -2.65 -0.06
C TRP A 179 19.71 -3.44 -1.32
N GLY A 180 18.52 -3.20 -1.86
CA GLY A 180 18.14 -3.66 -3.20
C GLY A 180 17.52 -5.05 -3.25
N SER A 181 16.63 -5.37 -2.31
CA SER A 181 15.83 -6.60 -2.29
C SER A 181 14.35 -6.31 -2.00
N TRP A 182 13.51 -7.29 -2.27
CA TRP A 182 12.09 -7.33 -1.91
C TRP A 182 11.87 -8.32 -0.79
N LEU A 183 11.17 -7.90 0.27
CA LEU A 183 10.69 -8.76 1.35
C LEU A 183 9.29 -9.23 0.99
N THR A 184 9.14 -10.49 0.56
CA THR A 184 7.83 -11.08 0.27
C THR A 184 7.26 -11.74 1.53
N CYS A 185 5.97 -11.52 1.79
CA CYS A 185 5.30 -11.94 3.02
C CYS A 185 4.30 -13.08 2.76
N GLU A 186 4.46 -14.23 3.43
CA GLU A 186 3.41 -15.25 3.44
C GLU A 186 2.29 -14.87 4.42
N GLU A 187 1.08 -14.67 3.92
CA GLU A 187 -0.12 -14.47 4.73
C GLU A 187 -0.72 -15.85 5.08
N SER A 188 -0.04 -16.58 5.95
CA SER A 188 -0.39 -17.96 6.28
C SER A 188 0.03 -18.33 7.70
N VAL A 189 -0.66 -19.31 8.28
CA VAL A 189 -0.26 -19.97 9.54
C VAL A 189 -0.29 -21.48 9.39
N LEU A 190 -0.15 -22.00 8.17
CA LEU A 190 -0.08 -23.44 7.94
C LEU A 190 1.26 -24.00 8.44
N THR A 191 1.24 -25.24 8.90
CA THR A 191 2.38 -25.91 9.53
C THR A 191 2.57 -27.33 9.00
N LYS A 192 3.64 -27.98 9.44
CA LYS A 192 3.82 -29.43 9.21
C LYS A 192 2.66 -30.27 9.76
N ALA A 193 2.01 -29.80 10.83
CA ALA A 193 0.86 -30.50 11.41
C ALA A 193 -0.37 -30.49 10.47
N ASP A 194 -0.42 -29.55 9.54
CA ASP A 194 -1.47 -29.43 8.53
C ASP A 194 -1.16 -30.22 7.25
N GLY A 195 -0.08 -31.02 7.25
CA GLY A 195 0.30 -31.90 6.14
C GLY A 195 1.34 -31.32 5.17
N PHE A 196 1.98 -30.21 5.53
CA PHE A 196 3.09 -29.60 4.79
C PHE A 196 4.45 -30.17 5.22
N ASN A 197 5.51 -29.98 4.41
CA ASN A 197 6.86 -30.42 4.82
C ASN A 197 7.59 -29.34 5.62
N GLN A 198 7.18 -28.08 5.45
CA GLN A 198 7.67 -26.91 6.17
C GLN A 198 6.56 -26.20 6.95
N ASP A 199 6.96 -25.36 7.90
CA ASP A 199 6.03 -24.40 8.49
C ASP A 199 6.00 -23.14 7.60
N HIS A 200 4.83 -22.53 7.47
CA HIS A 200 4.60 -21.33 6.66
C HIS A 200 4.19 -20.14 7.53
N GLY A 201 4.15 -18.96 6.91
CA GLY A 201 3.89 -17.69 7.58
C GLY A 201 5.15 -16.88 7.84
N TYR A 202 6.14 -16.98 6.95
CA TYR A 202 7.41 -16.29 7.07
C TYR A 202 7.61 -15.26 5.96
N ILE A 203 8.55 -14.36 6.20
CA ILE A 203 9.07 -13.43 5.20
C ILE A 203 10.29 -14.05 4.51
N PHE A 204 10.41 -13.83 3.20
CA PHE A 204 11.57 -14.21 2.40
C PHE A 204 12.18 -12.98 1.71
N GLU A 205 13.50 -12.93 1.62
CA GLU A 205 14.22 -11.83 0.99
C GLU A 205 14.68 -12.19 -0.42
N ILE A 206 14.26 -11.40 -1.41
CA ILE A 206 14.49 -11.66 -2.83
C ILE A 206 15.30 -10.50 -3.44
N PRO A 207 16.59 -10.69 -3.76
CA PRO A 207 17.41 -9.65 -4.39
C PRO A 207 16.89 -9.23 -5.76
N ALA A 208 16.82 -7.92 -6.03
CA ALA A 208 16.33 -7.38 -7.31
C ALA A 208 17.20 -7.79 -8.51
N ASN A 209 18.49 -8.02 -8.27
CA ASN A 209 19.43 -8.43 -9.31
C ASN A 209 19.46 -9.94 -9.55
N ALA A 210 18.61 -10.72 -8.87
CA ALA A 210 18.48 -12.16 -9.09
C ALA A 210 18.11 -12.45 -10.55
N LYS A 211 18.70 -13.51 -11.11
CA LYS A 211 18.53 -13.92 -12.53
C LYS A 211 17.71 -15.20 -12.70
N GLY A 212 16.98 -15.58 -11.67
CA GLY A 212 16.16 -16.79 -11.59
C GLY A 212 15.83 -17.12 -10.14
N LEU A 213 15.48 -18.39 -9.89
CA LEU A 213 15.11 -18.87 -8.56
C LEU A 213 16.22 -18.62 -7.53
N VAL A 214 15.85 -18.00 -6.41
CA VAL A 214 16.73 -17.80 -5.26
C VAL A 214 16.49 -18.88 -4.22
N LYS A 215 17.50 -19.16 -3.39
CA LYS A 215 17.37 -20.13 -2.31
C LYS A 215 16.33 -19.64 -1.30
N PRO A 216 15.29 -20.41 -0.97
CA PRO A 216 14.25 -19.97 -0.06
C PRO A 216 14.74 -20.05 1.38
N GLU A 217 15.11 -18.91 1.96
CA GLU A 217 15.53 -18.79 3.36
C GLU A 217 14.49 -18.00 4.17
N PRO A 218 13.66 -18.65 5.00
CA PRO A 218 12.65 -17.95 5.80
C PRO A 218 13.32 -17.11 6.90
N LEU A 219 12.92 -15.85 7.02
CA LEU A 219 13.40 -14.91 8.05
C LEU A 219 12.67 -15.12 9.39
N LYS A 220 12.86 -16.29 9.98
CA LYS A 220 12.12 -16.75 11.17
C LYS A 220 12.11 -15.80 12.37
N ALA A 221 13.20 -15.06 12.57
CA ALA A 221 13.32 -14.12 13.69
C ALA A 221 12.35 -12.92 13.57
N MET A 222 11.80 -12.67 12.38
CA MET A 222 10.80 -11.63 12.13
C MET A 222 9.37 -12.06 12.52
N GLY A 223 9.19 -13.29 12.98
CA GLY A 223 7.90 -13.80 13.44
C GLY A 223 7.22 -14.71 12.44
N ARG A 224 6.30 -15.53 12.95
CA ARG A 224 5.37 -16.34 12.15
C ARG A 224 3.93 -15.96 12.48
N PHE A 225 3.24 -15.37 11.50
CA PHE A 225 1.84 -14.95 11.57
C PHE A 225 1.35 -14.66 10.13
N ASN A 226 0.11 -14.20 9.99
CA ASN A 226 -0.43 -13.69 8.73
C ASN A 226 0.29 -12.39 8.32
N HIS A 227 1.53 -12.45 7.84
CA HIS A 227 2.27 -11.26 7.42
C HIS A 227 1.61 -10.67 6.18
N GLU A 228 1.24 -9.39 6.25
CA GLU A 228 0.80 -8.69 5.06
C GLU A 228 1.98 -8.05 4.34
N ALA A 229 2.63 -7.10 5.01
CA ALA A 229 3.60 -6.22 4.38
C ALA A 229 4.72 -5.84 5.35
N ALA A 230 5.79 -5.28 4.78
CA ALA A 230 6.96 -4.86 5.51
C ALA A 230 7.42 -3.46 5.04
N ALA A 231 7.93 -2.64 5.94
CA ALA A 231 8.63 -1.41 5.57
C ALA A 231 9.95 -1.32 6.33
N VAL A 232 11.02 -0.97 5.62
CA VAL A 232 12.36 -0.87 6.21
C VAL A 232 12.72 0.58 6.39
N ASP A 233 13.10 0.98 7.60
CA ASP A 233 13.76 2.28 7.82
C ASP A 233 15.16 2.25 7.17
N PRO A 234 15.42 3.10 6.17
CA PRO A 234 16.69 3.12 5.46
C PRO A 234 17.88 3.57 6.30
N THR A 235 17.65 4.19 7.45
CA THR A 235 18.72 4.66 8.34
C THR A 235 19.16 3.57 9.31
N THR A 236 18.19 2.88 9.93
CA THR A 236 18.45 1.93 11.02
C THR A 236 18.41 0.48 10.57
N GLY A 237 17.77 0.18 9.44
CA GLY A 237 17.52 -1.19 8.97
C GLY A 237 16.42 -1.92 9.75
N ILE A 238 15.72 -1.22 10.66
CA ILE A 238 14.57 -1.77 11.39
C ILE A 238 13.44 -2.02 10.40
N VAL A 239 12.79 -3.17 10.55
CA VAL A 239 11.67 -3.57 9.68
C VAL A 239 10.37 -3.50 10.46
N TYR A 240 9.40 -2.75 9.97
CA TYR A 240 8.05 -2.65 10.52
C TYR A 240 7.12 -3.60 9.78
N LEU A 241 6.26 -4.31 10.51
CA LEU A 241 5.47 -5.42 9.97
C LEU A 241 4.01 -5.29 10.38
N THR A 242 3.13 -5.66 9.46
CA THR A 242 1.69 -5.70 9.63
C THR A 242 1.18 -7.15 9.60
N GLU A 243 0.06 -7.39 10.28
CA GLU A 243 -0.60 -8.69 10.34
C GLU A 243 -2.06 -8.57 9.96
N ASP A 244 -2.52 -9.35 8.97
CA ASP A 244 -3.91 -9.36 8.58
C ASP A 244 -4.76 -10.24 9.52
N LYS A 245 -5.07 -9.67 10.68
CA LYS A 245 -6.06 -10.16 11.65
C LYS A 245 -6.79 -8.99 12.32
N GLY A 246 -8.07 -9.20 12.64
CA GLY A 246 -8.88 -8.19 13.32
C GLY A 246 -8.43 -7.86 14.76
N ASP A 247 -7.61 -8.71 15.36
CA ASP A 247 -6.97 -8.54 16.67
C ASP A 247 -5.44 -8.47 16.55
N SER A 248 -4.92 -8.05 15.40
CA SER A 248 -3.49 -7.92 15.12
C SER A 248 -2.83 -6.83 15.97
N LEU A 249 -1.49 -6.88 15.99
CA LEU A 249 -0.64 -5.83 16.53
C LEU A 249 0.13 -5.16 15.39
N PHE A 250 0.78 -4.05 15.71
CA PHE A 250 1.82 -3.47 14.86
C PHE A 250 3.20 -3.86 15.41
N TYR A 251 4.05 -4.42 14.55
CA TYR A 251 5.32 -5.02 14.96
C TYR A 251 6.52 -4.27 14.40
N ARG A 252 7.67 -4.40 15.07
CA ARG A 252 8.97 -4.06 14.48
C ARG A 252 10.00 -5.14 14.77
N PHE A 253 10.92 -5.33 13.84
CA PHE A 253 12.08 -6.19 13.95
C PHE A 253 13.35 -5.36 13.91
N ILE A 254 14.14 -5.43 14.98
CA ILE A 254 15.46 -4.79 15.06
C ILE A 254 16.51 -5.84 14.66
N PRO A 255 17.15 -5.73 13.49
CA PRO A 255 18.16 -6.70 13.09
C PRO A 255 19.40 -6.61 13.97
N ASN A 256 20.07 -7.75 14.19
CA ASN A 256 21.39 -7.77 14.86
C ASN A 256 22.46 -7.05 14.04
N GLU A 257 22.31 -7.01 12.72
CA GLU A 257 23.23 -6.37 11.78
C GLU A 257 22.44 -5.73 10.64
N TYR A 258 22.69 -4.43 10.39
CA TYR A 258 22.07 -3.69 9.30
C TYR A 258 22.26 -4.42 7.96
N GLY A 259 21.18 -4.57 7.20
CA GLY A 259 21.21 -5.21 5.88
C GLY A 259 21.43 -6.72 5.87
N LYS A 260 21.45 -7.39 7.04
CA LYS A 260 21.60 -8.85 7.14
C LYS A 260 20.52 -9.47 8.01
N LEU A 261 19.28 -9.45 7.51
CA LEU A 261 18.09 -9.92 8.23
C LEU A 261 18.20 -11.40 8.66
N SER A 262 18.88 -12.23 7.87
CA SER A 262 19.12 -13.65 8.18
C SER A 262 20.02 -13.89 9.41
N LYS A 263 20.72 -12.87 9.92
CA LYS A 263 21.49 -12.93 11.18
C LYS A 263 20.60 -12.82 12.43
N GLY A 264 19.28 -12.76 12.24
CA GLY A 264 18.33 -12.65 13.32
C GLY A 264 18.33 -11.26 13.94
N GLY A 265 17.57 -11.12 15.03
CA GLY A 265 17.30 -9.84 15.65
C GLY A 265 16.24 -9.99 16.73
N LYS A 266 15.61 -8.88 17.07
CA LYS A 266 14.59 -8.80 18.10
C LYS A 266 13.27 -8.36 17.51
N LEU A 267 12.23 -9.17 17.69
CA LEU A 267 10.85 -8.83 17.35
C LEU A 267 10.18 -8.14 18.54
N GLN A 268 9.49 -7.04 18.29
CA GLN A 268 8.77 -6.25 19.28
C GLN A 268 7.37 -5.87 18.76
N ALA A 269 6.45 -5.53 19.67
CA ALA A 269 5.13 -4.99 19.35
C ALA A 269 4.90 -3.61 19.98
N MET A 270 4.16 -2.76 19.28
CA MET A 270 3.90 -1.38 19.66
C MET A 270 2.92 -1.29 20.85
N VAL A 271 3.28 -0.48 21.83
CA VAL A 271 2.46 -0.09 22.98
C VAL A 271 2.15 1.40 22.88
N ILE A 272 0.89 1.80 23.09
CA ILE A 272 0.58 3.20 23.35
C ILE A 272 1.02 3.53 24.77
N LYS A 273 2.06 4.36 24.93
CA LYS A 273 2.74 4.61 26.20
C LYS A 273 1.81 4.99 27.34
N ALA A 274 0.83 5.84 27.05
CA ALA A 274 -0.12 6.34 28.06
C ALA A 274 -1.22 5.32 28.43
N GLN A 275 -1.47 4.34 27.57
CA GLN A 275 -2.59 3.39 27.69
C GLN A 275 -2.16 2.02 27.15
N PRO A 276 -1.55 1.15 27.97
CA PRO A 276 -1.30 -0.23 27.58
C PRO A 276 -2.61 -0.91 27.15
N GLN A 277 -2.52 -1.84 26.20
CA GLN A 277 -3.67 -2.56 25.65
C GLN A 277 -4.69 -1.66 24.93
N PHE A 278 -4.25 -0.50 24.43
CA PHE A 278 -5.12 0.42 23.71
C PHE A 278 -5.72 -0.21 22.45
N ASP A 279 -6.99 0.07 22.20
CA ASP A 279 -7.72 -0.37 21.01
C ASP A 279 -7.78 0.78 20.00
N THR A 280 -6.97 0.71 18.94
CA THR A 280 -6.89 1.77 17.91
C THR A 280 -8.03 1.71 16.89
N ARG A 281 -8.79 0.61 16.89
CA ARG A 281 -9.67 0.22 15.80
C ARG A 281 -10.93 1.07 15.70
N ASN A 282 -11.26 1.81 16.76
CA ASN A 282 -12.45 2.65 16.86
C ASN A 282 -13.79 1.93 16.64
N TRP A 283 -13.84 0.60 16.70
CA TRP A 283 -15.06 -0.19 16.45
C TRP A 283 -16.21 0.07 17.43
N VAL A 284 -15.90 0.49 18.67
CA VAL A 284 -16.91 0.66 19.73
C VAL A 284 -16.94 2.10 20.25
N THR A 285 -15.82 2.62 20.74
CA THR A 285 -15.80 3.84 21.57
C THR A 285 -15.25 5.07 20.85
N GLY A 286 -14.73 4.95 19.62
CA GLY A 286 -14.05 6.06 18.94
C GLY A 286 -12.89 6.65 19.76
N ALA A 287 -12.15 5.80 20.48
CA ALA A 287 -11.18 6.22 21.48
C ALA A 287 -9.91 6.86 20.90
N MET A 288 -9.56 6.57 19.64
CA MET A 288 -8.41 7.14 18.96
C MET A 288 -8.87 8.32 18.08
N PRO A 289 -8.56 9.58 18.46
CA PRO A 289 -8.95 10.72 17.68
C PRO A 289 -8.11 10.88 16.40
N LEU A 290 -8.77 11.36 15.34
CA LEU A 290 -8.12 11.69 14.07
C LEU A 290 -7.02 12.74 14.27
N GLN A 291 -5.88 12.53 13.62
CA GLN A 291 -4.73 13.43 13.60
C GLN A 291 -4.15 13.81 14.98
N HIS A 292 -4.33 12.95 15.99
CA HIS A 292 -3.69 13.11 17.29
C HIS A 292 -2.45 12.22 17.43
N ASN A 293 -1.32 12.81 17.81
CA ASN A 293 -0.08 12.07 18.06
C ASN A 293 -0.12 11.40 19.43
N MET A 294 0.13 10.09 19.44
CA MET A 294 0.22 9.28 20.65
C MET A 294 1.63 8.69 20.76
N ALA A 295 2.29 8.94 21.89
CA ALA A 295 3.62 8.42 22.15
C ALA A 295 3.60 6.89 22.27
N VAL A 296 4.59 6.23 21.67
CA VAL A 296 4.71 4.77 21.68
C VAL A 296 5.90 4.30 22.51
N GLU A 297 5.77 3.07 23.00
CA GLU A 297 6.85 2.24 23.52
C GLU A 297 6.76 0.86 22.86
N TRP A 298 7.73 -0.02 23.13
CA TRP A 298 7.83 -1.32 22.47
C TRP A 298 8.08 -2.42 23.49
N VAL A 299 7.42 -3.57 23.30
CA VAL A 299 7.59 -4.78 24.14
C VAL A 299 8.22 -5.92 23.35
N ASP A 300 9.18 -6.61 23.96
CA ASP A 300 9.90 -7.73 23.35
C ASP A 300 9.02 -8.98 23.24
N LEU A 301 8.93 -9.53 22.03
CA LEU A 301 8.20 -10.77 21.78
C LEU A 301 9.15 -11.97 21.77
N ALA A 302 9.08 -12.78 22.82
CA ALA A 302 9.77 -14.07 22.85
C ALA A 302 9.12 -15.09 21.91
N GLN A 303 9.94 -16.04 21.43
CA GLN A 303 9.53 -17.15 20.56
C GLN A 303 8.79 -16.69 19.30
N PRO A 304 9.47 -15.95 18.40
CA PRO A 304 8.86 -15.38 17.20
C PRO A 304 8.29 -16.44 16.24
N GLU A 305 8.80 -17.68 16.24
CA GLU A 305 8.28 -18.75 15.39
C GLU A 305 6.82 -19.17 15.73
N SER A 306 6.28 -18.76 16.88
CA SER A 306 4.86 -18.86 17.27
C SER A 306 4.10 -20.07 16.71
N PRO A 307 4.48 -21.31 17.07
CA PRO A 307 3.86 -22.53 16.52
C PRO A 307 2.36 -22.66 16.83
N LYS A 308 1.82 -21.80 17.70
CA LYS A 308 0.41 -21.76 18.11
C LYS A 308 -0.38 -20.59 17.52
N ASP A 309 0.22 -19.78 16.65
CA ASP A 309 -0.40 -18.54 16.14
C ASP A 309 -0.89 -17.62 17.28
N ASP A 310 -0.01 -17.34 18.23
CA ASP A 310 -0.35 -16.70 19.52
C ASP A 310 0.42 -15.40 19.81
N LEU A 311 1.25 -14.92 18.89
CA LEU A 311 2.06 -13.71 19.07
C LEU A 311 1.20 -12.50 19.40
N ARG A 312 0.14 -12.23 18.63
CA ARG A 312 -0.76 -11.09 18.88
C ARG A 312 -1.44 -11.15 20.24
N ILE A 313 -1.84 -12.35 20.67
CA ILE A 313 -2.49 -12.57 21.96
C ILE A 313 -1.51 -12.29 23.10
N ARG A 314 -0.28 -12.82 23.00
CA ARG A 314 0.77 -12.62 24.01
C ARG A 314 1.25 -11.18 24.05
N GLY A 315 1.48 -10.56 22.90
CA GLY A 315 1.91 -9.16 22.79
C GLY A 315 0.85 -8.22 23.34
N HIS A 316 -0.42 -8.43 23.02
CA HIS A 316 -1.51 -7.65 23.61
C HIS A 316 -1.54 -7.78 25.13
N LYS A 317 -1.42 -9.00 25.67
CA LYS A 317 -1.33 -9.23 27.12
C LYS A 317 -0.12 -8.53 27.78
N GLN A 318 0.94 -8.24 27.02
CA GLN A 318 2.11 -7.48 27.47
C GLN A 318 1.92 -5.96 27.36
N GLY A 319 0.78 -5.49 26.85
CA GLY A 319 0.46 -4.07 26.72
C GLY A 319 0.38 -3.57 25.29
N ALA A 320 0.69 -4.39 24.28
CA ALA A 320 0.63 -3.94 22.90
C ALA A 320 -0.78 -3.52 22.48
N ALA A 321 -0.84 -2.54 21.58
CA ALA A 321 -2.07 -1.99 21.06
C ALA A 321 -2.64 -2.87 19.94
N LEU A 322 -3.97 -2.92 19.84
CA LEU A 322 -4.68 -3.62 18.77
C LEU A 322 -4.83 -2.73 17.55
N PHE A 323 -4.64 -3.31 16.37
CA PHE A 323 -4.89 -2.71 15.06
C PHE A 323 -5.89 -3.58 14.28
N ALA A 324 -6.66 -2.95 13.39
CA ALA A 324 -7.75 -3.61 12.68
C ALA A 324 -7.23 -4.10 11.34
N ARG A 325 -6.85 -5.39 11.24
CA ARG A 325 -6.37 -6.01 10.00
C ARG A 325 -5.29 -5.15 9.33
N GLY A 326 -4.11 -5.17 9.94
CA GLY A 326 -2.99 -4.39 9.42
C GLY A 326 -2.60 -4.93 8.05
N GLU A 327 -2.73 -4.10 7.01
CA GLU A 327 -2.47 -4.51 5.62
C GLU A 327 -1.22 -3.79 5.06
N GLY A 328 -1.28 -3.22 3.86
CA GLY A 328 -0.14 -2.55 3.23
C GLY A 328 0.55 -1.51 4.13
N ILE A 329 1.88 -1.48 4.10
CA ILE A 329 2.74 -0.50 4.79
C ILE A 329 3.78 0.05 3.83
N HIS A 330 4.05 1.35 3.91
CA HIS A 330 5.09 1.97 3.09
C HIS A 330 5.87 3.04 3.86
N TRP A 331 7.18 3.04 3.65
CA TRP A 331 8.07 4.06 4.19
C TRP A 331 7.99 5.35 3.35
N GLY A 332 7.83 6.49 4.01
CA GLY A 332 7.88 7.85 3.45
C GLY A 332 9.18 8.57 3.78
N GLU A 333 9.13 9.86 4.08
CA GLU A 333 10.32 10.61 4.53
C GLU A 333 10.38 10.66 6.06
N LYS A 334 11.19 9.78 6.65
CA LYS A 334 11.35 9.62 8.12
C LYS A 334 10.09 9.13 8.83
N GLU A 335 9.06 8.77 8.12
CA GLU A 335 7.80 8.27 8.65
C GLU A 335 7.31 7.11 7.79
N LEU A 336 6.27 6.42 8.26
CA LEU A 336 5.62 5.38 7.49
C LEU A 336 4.11 5.46 7.64
N TYR A 337 3.42 4.85 6.69
CA TYR A 337 1.97 4.75 6.66
C TYR A 337 1.56 3.30 6.52
N PHE A 338 0.52 2.88 7.21
CA PHE A 338 -0.04 1.54 7.05
C PHE A 338 -1.57 1.55 7.11
N CYS A 339 -2.17 0.65 6.34
CA CYS A 339 -3.61 0.47 6.32
C CYS A 339 -4.08 -0.40 7.50
N CYS A 340 -5.27 -0.08 7.98
CA CYS A 340 -6.07 -0.91 8.87
C CYS A 340 -7.44 -1.06 8.20
N THR A 341 -7.58 -2.08 7.37
CA THR A 341 -8.55 -2.10 6.25
C THR A 341 -10.01 -2.05 6.68
N ASN A 342 -10.32 -2.59 7.86
CA ASN A 342 -11.66 -2.53 8.44
C ASN A 342 -11.70 -1.75 9.76
N GLY A 343 -10.75 -0.84 9.96
CA GLY A 343 -10.75 0.10 11.07
C GLY A 343 -11.87 1.15 10.97
N GLY A 344 -12.08 1.86 12.07
CA GLY A 344 -13.04 2.95 12.20
C GLY A 344 -14.42 2.48 12.66
N GLN A 345 -15.24 3.43 13.12
CA GLN A 345 -16.59 3.12 13.64
C GLN A 345 -17.49 2.45 12.59
N LYS A 346 -17.33 2.81 11.32
CA LYS A 346 -18.08 2.20 10.20
C LYS A 346 -17.39 0.98 9.59
N GLN A 347 -16.19 0.64 10.07
CA GLN A 347 -15.36 -0.46 9.56
C GLN A 347 -15.09 -0.36 8.04
N LEU A 348 -14.88 0.87 7.57
CA LEU A 348 -14.59 1.17 6.16
C LEU A 348 -13.08 1.34 5.90
N GLY A 349 -12.28 1.40 6.96
CA GLY A 349 -10.83 1.47 6.88
C GLY A 349 -10.25 2.73 7.52
N GLN A 350 -9.00 2.57 7.95
CA GLN A 350 -8.15 3.62 8.50
C GLN A 350 -6.79 3.57 7.82
N VAL A 351 -6.09 4.71 7.81
CA VAL A 351 -4.65 4.77 7.57
C VAL A 351 -4.00 5.31 8.83
N MET A 352 -3.00 4.58 9.33
CA MET A 352 -2.17 4.99 10.45
C MET A 352 -0.88 5.60 9.93
N LYS A 353 -0.36 6.61 10.64
CA LYS A 353 0.95 7.21 10.42
C LYS A 353 1.83 6.94 11.62
N TYR A 354 3.04 6.46 11.40
CA TYR A 354 4.04 6.27 12.45
C TYR A 354 5.31 7.05 12.13
N GLN A 355 5.73 7.84 13.11
CA GLN A 355 6.98 8.58 13.10
C GLN A 355 7.92 7.93 14.13
N PRO A 356 8.97 7.21 13.70
CA PRO A 356 9.98 6.62 14.58
C PRO A 356 10.67 7.65 15.48
N SER A 357 11.23 7.15 16.57
CA SER A 357 12.07 7.93 17.48
C SER A 357 13.34 8.44 16.78
N ALA A 358 13.86 9.58 17.20
CA ALA A 358 15.22 10.00 16.81
C ALA A 358 16.32 9.04 17.33
N PHE A 359 15.98 8.16 18.28
CA PHE A 359 16.83 7.13 18.86
C PHE A 359 16.28 5.72 18.63
N GLU A 360 15.51 5.53 17.55
CA GLU A 360 14.84 4.26 17.21
C GLU A 360 15.81 3.07 17.27
N GLY A 361 15.35 1.98 17.88
CA GLY A 361 16.07 0.75 18.15
C GLY A 361 17.05 0.80 19.32
N THR A 362 17.16 1.92 20.05
CA THR A 362 18.20 2.09 21.10
C THR A 362 17.62 2.30 22.50
N ASP A 363 18.46 2.13 23.52
CA ASP A 363 18.07 2.37 24.92
C ASP A 363 17.67 3.85 25.19
N LYS A 364 17.92 4.77 24.26
CA LYS A 364 17.59 6.20 24.37
C LYS A 364 16.21 6.57 23.82
N GLU A 365 15.45 5.61 23.27
CA GLU A 365 14.09 5.87 22.75
C GLU A 365 13.19 6.60 23.74
N HIS A 366 13.31 6.27 25.02
CA HIS A 366 12.50 6.88 26.09
C HIS A 366 12.68 8.40 26.22
N LEU A 367 13.80 8.96 25.73
CA LEU A 367 14.07 10.40 25.73
C LEU A 367 13.27 11.15 24.64
N ALA A 368 12.90 10.46 23.56
CA ALA A 368 12.15 11.02 22.44
C ALA A 368 11.31 9.89 21.78
N PRO A 369 10.23 9.43 22.42
CA PRO A 369 9.46 8.28 21.93
C PRO A 369 8.86 8.56 20.55
N GLY A 370 8.82 7.52 19.71
CA GLY A 370 8.09 7.57 18.45
C GLY A 370 6.61 7.91 18.66
N GLN A 371 5.94 8.33 17.60
CA GLN A 371 4.55 8.79 17.64
C GLN A 371 3.72 8.04 16.60
N VAL A 372 2.57 7.52 17.02
CA VAL A 372 1.56 6.97 16.11
C VAL A 372 0.35 7.90 16.08
N GLN A 373 -0.27 8.01 14.92
CA GLN A 373 -1.40 8.88 14.66
C GLN A 373 -2.39 8.16 13.74
N LEU A 374 -3.70 8.30 14.04
CA LEU A 374 -4.76 7.95 13.11
C LEU A 374 -4.78 9.03 12.03
N PHE A 375 -4.28 8.73 10.84
CA PHE A 375 -4.06 9.72 9.78
C PHE A 375 -5.32 9.94 8.95
N VAL A 376 -6.00 8.85 8.58
CA VAL A 376 -7.28 8.84 7.88
C VAL A 376 -8.21 7.83 8.58
N GLU A 377 -9.48 8.19 8.73
CA GLU A 377 -10.55 7.25 9.06
C GLU A 377 -11.70 7.48 8.09
N SER A 378 -12.13 6.43 7.40
CA SER A 378 -13.23 6.55 6.45
C SER A 378 -14.58 6.61 7.14
N THR A 379 -15.35 7.65 6.82
CA THR A 379 -16.74 7.81 7.23
C THR A 379 -17.73 7.57 6.10
N ASP A 380 -17.25 7.36 4.88
CA ASP A 380 -18.08 7.14 3.70
C ASP A 380 -17.40 6.20 2.71
N LYS A 381 -18.11 5.11 2.37
CA LYS A 381 -17.67 4.09 1.41
C LYS A 381 -17.38 4.66 0.02
N SER A 382 -17.97 5.80 -0.34
CA SER A 382 -17.74 6.44 -1.63
C SER A 382 -16.35 7.09 -1.72
N LEU A 383 -15.74 7.42 -0.58
CA LEU A 383 -14.46 8.10 -0.49
C LEU A 383 -13.30 7.12 -0.30
N PHE A 384 -13.47 6.14 0.59
CA PHE A 384 -12.44 5.17 0.94
C PHE A 384 -13.12 3.94 1.55
N ASN A 385 -12.87 2.75 1.01
CA ASN A 385 -13.49 1.52 1.49
C ASN A 385 -12.52 0.34 1.37
N PHE A 386 -12.11 -0.24 2.50
CA PHE A 386 -11.14 -1.34 2.58
C PHE A 386 -9.83 -1.00 1.87
N GLY A 387 -9.20 0.10 2.27
CA GLY A 387 -7.85 0.40 1.80
C GLY A 387 -6.87 -0.65 2.35
N ASP A 388 -6.09 -1.22 1.45
CA ASP A 388 -5.17 -2.31 1.69
C ASP A 388 -3.74 -1.85 1.34
N ASN A 389 -3.27 -2.17 0.12
CA ASN A 389 -1.92 -1.89 -0.31
C ASN A 389 -1.76 -0.37 -0.48
N LEU A 390 -0.61 0.19 -0.09
CA LEU A 390 -0.35 1.62 -0.26
C LEU A 390 1.10 1.91 -0.65
N THR A 391 1.30 3.04 -1.32
CA THR A 391 2.63 3.58 -1.61
C THR A 391 2.64 5.11 -1.48
N VAL A 392 3.78 5.65 -1.08
CA VAL A 392 4.01 7.11 -1.08
C VAL A 392 4.38 7.54 -2.49
N ALA A 393 3.59 8.43 -3.06
CA ALA A 393 3.81 9.01 -4.37
C ALA A 393 4.90 10.11 -4.33
N PRO A 394 5.52 10.45 -5.48
CA PRO A 394 6.59 11.46 -5.56
C PRO A 394 6.20 12.86 -5.08
N ASN A 395 4.91 13.18 -5.07
CA ASN A 395 4.36 14.44 -4.58
C ASN A 395 4.06 14.41 -3.06
N GLY A 396 4.42 13.34 -2.35
CA GLY A 396 4.17 13.15 -0.92
C GLY A 396 2.75 12.68 -0.58
N HIS A 397 1.91 12.38 -1.57
CA HIS A 397 0.58 11.82 -1.36
C HIS A 397 0.68 10.31 -1.14
N LEU A 398 -0.34 9.69 -0.58
CA LEU A 398 -0.49 8.24 -0.64
C LEU A 398 -1.30 7.86 -1.89
N ILE A 399 -0.92 6.78 -2.54
CA ILE A 399 -1.80 6.02 -3.42
C ILE A 399 -2.16 4.74 -2.67
N VAL A 400 -3.46 4.52 -2.46
CA VAL A 400 -4.01 3.38 -1.72
C VAL A 400 -4.87 2.55 -2.67
N CYS A 401 -4.62 1.25 -2.71
CA CYS A 401 -5.47 0.28 -3.36
C CYS A 401 -6.65 -0.08 -2.46
N GLU A 402 -7.86 -0.04 -3.00
CA GLU A 402 -9.03 -0.63 -2.31
C GLU A 402 -9.19 -2.11 -2.66
N ASP A 403 -9.59 -2.89 -1.66
CA ASP A 403 -9.91 -4.30 -1.75
C ASP A 403 -11.28 -4.62 -1.10
N GLN A 404 -12.35 -4.23 -1.82
CA GLN A 404 -13.71 -4.47 -1.38
C GLN A 404 -14.23 -5.87 -1.76
N TYR A 405 -14.75 -6.58 -0.76
CA TYR A 405 -15.38 -7.89 -0.92
C TYR A 405 -16.91 -7.79 -1.02
N THR A 406 -17.42 -7.28 -2.15
CA THR A 406 -18.85 -7.21 -2.46
C THR A 406 -19.22 -8.00 -3.72
N ASP A 407 -20.50 -8.36 -3.88
CA ASP A 407 -20.99 -9.10 -5.06
C ASP A 407 -20.65 -8.39 -6.39
N VAL A 408 -20.65 -7.06 -6.37
CA VAL A 408 -20.14 -6.21 -7.44
C VAL A 408 -19.02 -5.38 -6.86
N VAL A 409 -17.81 -5.58 -7.35
CA VAL A 409 -16.62 -4.87 -6.90
C VAL A 409 -16.54 -3.49 -7.57
N ASP A 410 -16.21 -2.47 -6.78
CA ASP A 410 -16.04 -1.07 -7.23
C ASP A 410 -14.78 -0.46 -6.60
N ASN A 411 -13.64 -1.12 -6.86
CA ASN A 411 -12.34 -0.76 -6.29
C ASN A 411 -11.68 0.39 -7.04
N HIS A 412 -11.01 1.25 -6.28
CA HIS A 412 -10.29 2.41 -6.77
C HIS A 412 -8.81 2.36 -6.36
N LEU A 413 -8.00 3.12 -7.09
CA LEU A 413 -6.81 3.74 -6.48
C LEU A 413 -7.26 5.07 -5.89
N ARG A 414 -7.19 5.18 -4.57
CA ARG A 414 -7.45 6.43 -3.86
C ARG A 414 -6.14 7.18 -3.68
N GLY A 415 -6.20 8.48 -3.89
CA GLY A 415 -5.14 9.37 -3.45
C GLY A 415 -5.48 9.95 -2.07
N VAL A 416 -4.46 10.12 -1.23
CA VAL A 416 -4.59 10.79 0.07
C VAL A 416 -3.56 11.92 0.13
N THR A 417 -4.00 13.16 0.33
CA THR A 417 -3.10 14.32 0.45
C THR A 417 -2.33 14.28 1.77
N PRO A 418 -1.22 15.04 1.93
CA PRO A 418 -0.50 15.13 3.20
C PRO A 418 -1.33 15.63 4.38
N SER A 419 -2.49 16.27 4.10
CA SER A 419 -3.44 16.72 5.12
C SER A 419 -4.54 15.69 5.44
N GLY A 420 -4.53 14.52 4.78
CA GLY A 420 -5.48 13.42 5.00
C GLY A 420 -6.74 13.48 4.13
N GLU A 421 -6.80 14.37 3.14
CA GLU A 421 -7.95 14.47 2.25
C GLU A 421 -7.90 13.38 1.16
N VAL A 422 -9.03 12.73 0.90
CA VAL A 422 -9.11 11.60 -0.04
C VAL A 422 -9.69 12.04 -1.39
N TYR A 423 -9.12 11.55 -2.48
CA TYR A 423 -9.62 11.76 -3.84
C TYR A 423 -9.50 10.49 -4.70
N ASN A 424 -10.24 10.45 -5.81
CA ASN A 424 -10.20 9.33 -6.74
C ASN A 424 -9.04 9.55 -7.72
N PHE A 425 -8.12 8.58 -7.80
CA PHE A 425 -7.09 8.60 -8.82
C PHE A 425 -7.42 7.66 -9.98
N ALA A 426 -7.84 6.43 -9.71
CA ALA A 426 -8.23 5.47 -10.74
C ALA A 426 -9.43 4.64 -10.27
N ARG A 427 -10.17 4.07 -11.22
CA ARG A 427 -11.25 3.11 -10.92
C ARG A 427 -11.04 1.84 -11.75
N LEU A 428 -10.96 0.71 -11.07
CA LEU A 428 -10.89 -0.59 -11.71
C LEU A 428 -12.30 -1.01 -12.13
N THR A 429 -12.49 -1.32 -13.41
CA THR A 429 -13.78 -1.80 -13.92
C THR A 429 -13.85 -3.34 -13.95
N ALA A 430 -12.70 -4.02 -13.82
CA ALA A 430 -12.66 -5.47 -13.65
C ALA A 430 -13.19 -5.88 -12.27
N GLN A 431 -13.82 -7.06 -12.18
CA GLN A 431 -14.39 -7.59 -10.93
C GLN A 431 -13.31 -8.30 -10.11
N THR A 432 -12.35 -7.53 -9.64
CA THR A 432 -11.22 -7.94 -8.79
C THR A 432 -10.67 -6.68 -8.12
N GLU A 433 -9.50 -6.77 -7.52
CA GLU A 433 -8.81 -5.69 -6.83
C GLU A 433 -7.55 -5.23 -7.58
N LEU A 434 -7.03 -4.09 -7.13
CA LEU A 434 -5.70 -3.62 -7.49
C LEU A 434 -4.76 -3.89 -6.33
N ALA A 435 -3.54 -4.31 -6.59
CA ALA A 435 -2.55 -4.61 -5.55
C ALA A 435 -1.14 -4.22 -6.00
N GLY A 436 -0.21 -4.13 -5.05
CA GLY A 436 1.21 -3.91 -5.36
C GLY A 436 1.54 -2.61 -6.09
N ALA A 437 0.85 -1.53 -5.76
CA ALA A 437 1.16 -0.20 -6.29
C ALA A 437 2.59 0.23 -5.86
N CYS A 438 3.46 0.56 -6.81
CA CYS A 438 4.81 1.06 -6.53
C CYS A 438 5.32 1.99 -7.64
N PHE A 439 6.10 3.01 -7.28
CA PHE A 439 6.64 3.97 -8.24
C PHE A 439 8.05 3.58 -8.72
N SER A 440 8.35 3.92 -9.98
CA SER A 440 9.74 4.05 -10.43
C SER A 440 10.47 5.12 -9.62
N ALA A 441 11.79 4.98 -9.46
CA ALA A 441 12.59 5.89 -8.64
C ALA A 441 12.56 7.35 -9.15
N ASP A 442 12.34 7.56 -10.45
CA ASP A 442 12.16 8.89 -11.05
C ASP A 442 10.75 9.46 -10.86
N GLY A 443 9.83 8.69 -10.27
CA GLY A 443 8.45 9.09 -9.99
C GLY A 443 7.54 9.22 -11.21
N ASN A 444 7.99 8.82 -12.40
CA ASN A 444 7.22 9.04 -13.64
C ASN A 444 6.27 7.89 -13.98
N THR A 445 6.50 6.70 -13.43
CA THR A 445 5.69 5.50 -13.69
C THR A 445 5.20 4.92 -12.36
N LEU A 446 3.89 4.75 -12.25
CA LEU A 446 3.28 3.91 -11.22
C LEU A 446 3.05 2.53 -11.83
N PHE A 447 3.61 1.49 -11.22
CA PHE A 447 3.24 0.12 -11.53
C PHE A 447 2.18 -0.35 -10.56
N VAL A 448 1.22 -1.15 -11.03
CA VAL A 448 0.16 -1.74 -10.20
C VAL A 448 -0.33 -3.05 -10.82
N ASN A 449 -0.70 -4.00 -9.99
CA ASN A 449 -1.29 -5.26 -10.43
C ASN A 449 -2.81 -5.20 -10.41
N VAL A 450 -3.43 -5.90 -11.36
CA VAL A 450 -4.82 -6.34 -11.32
C VAL A 450 -4.76 -7.79 -10.86
N TYR A 451 -5.34 -8.09 -9.70
CA TYR A 451 -5.04 -9.31 -8.94
C TYR A 451 -5.37 -10.59 -9.69
N SER A 452 -6.64 -10.82 -10.08
CA SER A 452 -7.03 -12.02 -10.83
C SER A 452 -8.13 -11.72 -11.86
N PRO A 453 -7.97 -12.13 -13.14
CA PRO A 453 -6.77 -12.72 -13.72
C PRO A 453 -5.61 -11.73 -13.80
N THR A 454 -4.42 -12.15 -13.35
CA THR A 454 -3.19 -11.34 -13.27
C THR A 454 -3.01 -10.45 -14.47
N LYS A 455 -2.82 -9.15 -14.22
CA LYS A 455 -2.17 -8.20 -15.14
C LYS A 455 -1.28 -7.28 -14.35
N THR A 456 -0.14 -6.90 -14.90
CA THR A 456 0.70 -5.82 -14.35
C THR A 456 0.61 -4.64 -15.31
N LEU A 457 0.29 -3.47 -14.76
CA LEU A 457 0.11 -2.22 -15.48
C LEU A 457 1.28 -1.28 -15.21
N ALA A 458 1.71 -0.54 -16.21
CA ALA A 458 2.59 0.63 -16.08
C ALA A 458 1.78 1.88 -16.42
N ILE A 459 1.50 2.72 -15.43
CA ILE A 459 0.70 3.95 -15.54
C ILE A 459 1.65 5.14 -15.63
N THR A 460 1.48 5.95 -16.68
CA THR A 460 2.26 7.18 -16.92
C THR A 460 1.33 8.35 -17.15
N GLY A 461 1.79 9.55 -16.80
CA GLY A 461 1.01 10.77 -16.94
C GLY A 461 1.64 11.93 -16.17
N PRO A 462 0.92 13.04 -16.03
CA PRO A 462 1.43 14.26 -15.41
C PRO A 462 1.38 14.19 -13.87
N TRP A 463 2.11 13.27 -13.26
CA TRP A 463 2.18 13.09 -11.79
C TRP A 463 2.54 14.37 -11.02
N GLN A 464 3.21 15.33 -11.67
CA GLN A 464 3.61 16.61 -11.06
C GLN A 464 2.53 17.70 -11.19
N SER A 465 1.42 17.45 -11.89
CA SER A 465 0.39 18.46 -12.18
C SER A 465 -0.79 18.42 -11.21
N PHE A 466 -0.61 17.90 -9.99
CA PHE A 466 -1.68 17.87 -8.99
C PHE A 466 -2.24 19.29 -8.78
N LYS A 467 -3.57 19.43 -8.89
CA LYS A 467 -4.27 20.70 -8.66
C LYS A 467 -4.94 20.63 -7.30
N GLY A 468 -4.32 21.28 -6.31
CA GLY A 468 -4.85 21.51 -4.97
C GLY A 468 -5.62 22.82 -4.91
#